data_AF-A0A940R025-F1
#
_entry.id   AF-A0A940R025-F1
#
_cell.length_a   1.000
_cell.length_b   1.000
_cell.length_c   1.000
_cell.angle_alpha   90.00
_cell.angle_beta   90.00
_cell.angle_gamma   90.00
#
_symmetry.space_group_name_H-M   'P 1'
#
loop_
_entity.id
_entity.type
_entity.pdbx_description
1 polymer ?
#
loop_
_entity_poly.entity_id
_entity_poly.type
_entity_poly.pdbx_seq_one_letter_code
_entity_poly.pdbx_strand_id
1 'polypeptide(L)'
;MSSFLRKLNKLFARVPTTTSAVAPAEELEVDDATFHDYSFLIGSVFSYFNDLPAESKRKFVTRVYQFKNQKRFHFIGLEKNDDTAILVSSSAVQVTFGLKNYQLSYFKDIYILADAYHMDSDNELYIGHVAPDGIYLSWKHFLYGYSYKEKHDNINVAVHEMAHALLHNNFFAQYGADLHFRLNYEKFSTSTGQILADVITKKRSYLRSYAFSNMHEFWAVSVEAFFENPKGLKENMPELYDALCRVLNQDPGTSAKLLAQEVKAA
;
A
#
# COMPACT_ATOMS: atom_id res chain seq x y z
N MET A 1 31.73 3.26 -1.97
CA MET A 1 30.78 2.15 -1.70
C MET A 1 31.49 0.88 -1.19
N SER A 2 32.06 0.85 0.03
CA SER A 2 32.62 -0.41 0.56
C SER A 2 32.64 -0.58 2.09
N SER A 3 32.11 0.38 2.86
CA SER A 3 32.11 0.30 4.34
C SER A 3 30.79 -0.23 4.91
N PHE A 4 29.67 0.05 4.23
CA PHE A 4 28.33 -0.32 4.71
C PHE A 4 28.06 -1.84 4.65
N LEU A 5 28.57 -2.52 3.62
CA LEU A 5 28.37 -3.97 3.41
C LEU A 5 29.15 -4.87 4.38
N ARG A 6 30.14 -4.35 5.12
CA ARG A 6 30.96 -5.16 6.05
C ARG A 6 30.36 -5.33 7.44
N LYS A 7 29.40 -4.48 7.85
CA LYS A 7 28.77 -4.57 9.18
C LYS A 7 27.62 -5.60 9.26
N LEU A 8 27.10 -6.07 8.12
CA LEU A 8 25.99 -7.03 8.06
C LEU A 8 26.39 -8.49 8.40
N ASN A 9 27.67 -8.86 8.28
CA ASN A 9 28.10 -10.27 8.35
C ASN A 9 28.50 -10.80 9.74
N LYS A 10 28.38 -10.03 10.83
CA LYS A 10 28.86 -10.45 12.17
C LYS A 10 27.79 -10.71 13.23
N LEU A 11 26.50 -10.68 12.91
CA LEU A 11 25.43 -11.00 13.88
C LEU A 11 24.87 -12.43 13.79
N PHE A 12 25.49 -13.30 12.99
CA PHE A 12 25.09 -14.70 12.86
C PHE A 12 25.64 -15.56 14.00
N ALA A 13 24.89 -15.67 15.10
CA ALA A 13 24.95 -16.81 16.00
C ALA A 13 23.52 -17.32 16.24
N ARG A 14 23.27 -18.57 15.81
CA ARG A 14 22.00 -19.31 15.92
C ARG A 14 21.49 -19.34 17.36
N VAL A 15 20.18 -19.10 17.53
CA VAL A 15 19.42 -19.52 18.71
C VAL A 15 18.23 -20.38 18.23
N PRO A 16 17.86 -21.47 18.92
CA PRO A 16 16.87 -22.43 18.43
C PRO A 16 15.44 -21.87 18.50
N THR A 17 14.66 -22.14 17.46
CA THR A 17 13.23 -21.82 17.36
C THR A 17 12.38 -22.80 18.16
N THR A 18 11.69 -22.31 19.19
CA THR A 18 10.53 -22.99 19.79
C THR A 18 9.25 -22.43 19.20
N THR A 19 8.56 -23.24 18.41
CA THR A 19 7.23 -22.95 17.86
C THR A 19 6.17 -23.17 18.94
N SER A 20 5.55 -22.09 19.41
CA SER A 20 4.29 -22.14 20.17
C SER A 20 3.17 -21.70 19.24
N ALA A 21 2.17 -22.55 19.05
CA ALA A 21 0.99 -22.26 18.27
C ALA A 21 0.11 -21.23 19.01
N VAL A 22 -0.04 -20.05 18.44
CA VAL A 22 -0.92 -18.99 18.95
C VAL A 22 -2.36 -19.29 18.53
N ALA A 23 -3.29 -19.29 19.48
CA ALA A 23 -4.73 -19.43 19.24
C ALA A 23 -5.27 -18.30 18.33
N PRO A 24 -6.37 -18.51 17.58
CA PRO A 24 -6.91 -17.48 16.71
C PRO A 24 -7.43 -16.31 17.57
N ALA A 25 -6.95 -15.10 17.30
CA ALA A 25 -7.50 -13.89 17.91
C ALA A 25 -8.98 -13.75 17.51
N GLU A 26 -9.86 -13.48 18.47
CA GLU A 26 -11.25 -13.09 18.20
C GLU A 26 -11.25 -11.96 17.17
N GLU A 27 -11.90 -12.18 16.02
CA GLU A 27 -12.10 -11.12 15.02
C GLU A 27 -12.99 -10.05 15.65
N LEU A 28 -12.38 -8.93 16.06
CA LEU A 28 -13.10 -7.76 16.54
C LEU A 28 -14.02 -7.28 15.41
N GLU A 29 -15.30 -7.63 15.49
CA GLU A 29 -16.34 -7.09 14.63
C GLU A 29 -16.65 -5.65 15.05
N VAL A 30 -16.81 -4.77 14.05
CA VAL A 30 -17.24 -3.38 14.29
C VAL A 30 -18.74 -3.36 14.54
N ASP A 31 -19.17 -2.63 15.57
CA ASP A 31 -20.59 -2.38 15.81
C ASP A 31 -21.21 -1.50 14.70
N ASP A 32 -22.54 -1.47 14.65
CA ASP A 32 -23.23 -0.74 13.58
C ASP A 32 -22.98 0.77 13.63
N ALA A 33 -22.84 1.37 14.82
CA ALA A 33 -22.56 2.80 14.94
C ALA A 33 -21.21 3.14 14.30
N THR A 34 -20.17 2.41 14.70
CA THR A 34 -18.81 2.53 14.15
C THR A 34 -18.81 2.27 12.65
N PHE A 35 -19.57 1.26 12.18
CA PHE A 35 -19.69 0.98 10.76
C PHE A 35 -20.26 2.17 9.97
N HIS A 36 -21.33 2.80 10.46
CA HIS A 36 -21.95 3.94 9.79
C HIS A 36 -21.03 5.16 9.76
N ASP A 37 -20.38 5.49 10.88
CA ASP A 37 -19.48 6.66 10.99
C ASP A 37 -18.27 6.51 10.05
N TYR A 38 -17.60 5.35 10.09
CA TYR A 38 -16.49 5.06 9.20
C TYR A 38 -16.94 5.03 7.75
N SER A 39 -18.08 4.41 7.44
CA SER A 39 -18.59 4.35 6.06
C SER A 39 -18.90 5.74 5.49
N PHE A 40 -19.47 6.63 6.30
CA PHE A 40 -19.76 8.00 5.90
C PHE A 40 -18.47 8.77 5.58
N LEU A 41 -17.51 8.73 6.50
CA LEU A 41 -16.23 9.42 6.33
C LEU A 41 -15.44 8.87 5.14
N ILE A 42 -15.26 7.54 5.07
CA ILE A 42 -14.52 6.89 3.99
C ILE A 42 -15.21 7.13 2.64
N GLY A 43 -16.53 7.00 2.58
CA GLY A 43 -17.30 7.22 1.36
C GLY A 43 -17.24 8.65 0.83
N SER A 44 -16.94 9.64 1.69
CA SER A 44 -16.76 11.03 1.25
C SER A 44 -15.47 11.26 0.44
N VAL A 45 -14.49 10.36 0.55
CA VAL A 45 -13.15 10.49 -0.06
C VAL A 45 -12.83 9.35 -1.05
N PHE A 46 -13.16 8.10 -0.71
CA PHE A 46 -12.71 6.92 -1.42
C PHE A 46 -13.77 6.41 -2.43
N SER A 47 -13.62 6.75 -3.71
CA SER A 47 -14.43 6.15 -4.79
C SER A 47 -14.34 4.62 -4.79
N TYR A 48 -13.14 4.08 -4.57
CA TYR A 48 -12.89 2.65 -4.42
C TYR A 48 -13.86 2.00 -3.42
N PHE A 49 -14.05 2.62 -2.25
CA PHE A 49 -14.96 2.11 -1.21
C PHE A 49 -16.43 2.20 -1.64
N ASN A 50 -16.81 3.29 -2.31
CA ASN A 50 -18.19 3.51 -2.73
C ASN A 50 -18.70 2.44 -3.70
N ASP A 51 -17.82 1.92 -4.55
CA ASP A 51 -18.12 0.86 -5.52
C ASP A 51 -18.30 -0.54 -4.89
N LEU A 52 -17.84 -0.74 -3.66
CA LEU A 52 -17.87 -2.05 -3.01
C LEU A 52 -19.30 -2.52 -2.71
N PRO A 53 -19.59 -3.82 -2.86
CA PRO A 53 -20.81 -4.45 -2.33
C PRO A 53 -20.92 -4.27 -0.81
N ALA A 54 -22.14 -4.34 -0.27
CA ALA A 54 -22.41 -4.08 1.14
C ALA A 54 -21.55 -4.94 2.11
N GLU A 55 -21.42 -6.24 1.84
CA GLU A 55 -20.58 -7.15 2.64
C GLU A 55 -19.10 -6.74 2.59
N SER A 56 -18.61 -6.35 1.41
CA SER A 56 -17.24 -5.90 1.23
C SER A 56 -16.98 -4.55 1.89
N LYS A 57 -17.97 -3.64 1.93
CA LYS A 57 -17.87 -2.39 2.71
C LYS A 57 -17.69 -2.68 4.19
N ARG A 58 -18.46 -3.62 4.76
CA ARG A 58 -18.30 -4.01 6.17
C ARG A 58 -16.91 -4.59 6.43
N LYS A 59 -16.46 -5.53 5.58
CA LYS A 59 -15.09 -6.07 5.65
C LYS A 59 -14.03 -4.96 5.56
N PHE A 60 -14.20 -4.00 4.66
CA PHE A 60 -13.27 -2.88 4.50
C PHE A 60 -13.21 -2.04 5.79
N VAL A 61 -14.36 -1.62 6.32
CA VAL A 61 -14.43 -0.83 7.56
C VAL A 61 -13.83 -1.58 8.74
N THR A 62 -14.15 -2.87 8.91
CA THR A 62 -13.56 -3.70 9.97
C THR A 62 -12.03 -3.71 9.87
N ARG A 63 -11.48 -3.88 8.67
CA ARG A 63 -10.03 -3.84 8.45
C ARG A 63 -9.43 -2.47 8.74
N VAL A 64 -10.12 -1.38 8.37
CA VAL A 64 -9.67 -0.01 8.67
C VAL A 64 -9.62 0.23 10.17
N TYR A 65 -10.69 -0.14 10.88
CA TYR A 65 -10.79 -0.04 12.33
C TYR A 65 -9.66 -0.81 13.02
N GLN A 66 -9.46 -2.07 12.65
CA GLN A 66 -8.41 -2.92 13.20
C GLN A 66 -7.00 -2.41 12.86
N PHE A 67 -6.78 -1.96 11.62
CA PHE A 67 -5.51 -1.36 11.21
C PHE A 67 -5.22 -0.14 12.08
N LYS A 68 -6.14 0.83 12.13
CA LYS A 68 -6.00 2.06 12.91
C LYS A 68 -5.65 1.79 14.38
N ASN A 69 -6.34 0.86 15.03
CA ASN A 69 -6.15 0.55 16.45
C ASN A 69 -4.79 -0.09 16.77
N GLN A 70 -4.06 -0.59 15.76
CA GLN A 70 -2.72 -1.14 15.92
C GLN A 70 -1.60 -0.14 15.61
N LYS A 71 -1.94 1.10 15.21
CA LYS A 71 -0.96 2.13 14.84
C LYS A 71 -0.91 3.25 15.86
N ARG A 72 0.24 3.91 15.92
CA ARG A 72 0.47 5.18 16.59
C ARG A 72 0.54 6.26 15.52
N PHE A 73 -0.38 7.21 15.59
CA PHE A 73 -0.44 8.34 14.68
C PHE A 73 0.22 9.56 15.30
N HIS A 74 1.18 10.14 14.59
CA HIS A 74 1.90 11.34 14.99
C HIS A 74 1.52 12.47 14.05
N PHE A 75 1.04 13.59 14.60
CA PHE A 75 0.58 14.74 13.83
C PHE A 75 1.60 15.87 13.97
N ILE A 76 2.25 16.24 12.87
CA ILE A 76 3.31 17.26 12.83
C ILE A 76 2.82 18.48 12.04
N GLY A 77 2.68 19.61 12.73
CA GLY A 77 2.18 20.85 12.12
C GLY A 77 0.68 20.88 11.86
N LEU A 78 -0.08 19.91 12.39
CA LEU A 78 -1.53 19.86 12.36
C LEU A 78 -2.09 19.34 13.69
N GLU A 79 -3.34 19.66 13.99
CA GLU A 79 -4.03 19.14 15.17
C GLU A 79 -4.30 17.64 15.04
N LYS A 80 -4.32 16.95 16.18
CA LYS A 80 -4.69 15.55 16.23
C LYS A 80 -6.15 15.39 15.78
N ASN A 81 -6.36 14.62 14.72
CA ASN A 81 -7.68 14.40 14.15
C ASN A 81 -7.90 12.90 13.88
N ASP A 82 -8.95 12.33 14.46
CA ASP A 82 -9.27 10.90 14.30
C ASP A 82 -9.71 10.58 12.87
N ASP A 83 -10.45 11.48 12.21
CA ASP A 83 -10.89 11.33 10.83
C ASP A 83 -9.69 11.20 9.88
N THR A 84 -8.67 12.03 10.09
CA THR A 84 -7.41 11.95 9.35
C THR A 84 -6.74 10.59 9.54
N ALA A 85 -6.72 10.04 10.76
CA ALA A 85 -6.18 8.69 11.01
C ALA A 85 -7.02 7.58 10.35
N ILE A 86 -8.35 7.71 10.31
CA ILE A 86 -9.26 6.78 9.61
C ILE A 86 -9.01 6.81 8.11
N LEU A 87 -8.89 7.99 7.51
CA LEU A 87 -8.66 8.15 6.07
C LEU A 87 -7.27 7.63 5.66
N VAL A 88 -6.23 7.93 6.43
CA VAL A 88 -4.88 7.35 6.19
C VAL A 88 -4.91 5.82 6.32
N SER A 89 -5.60 5.28 7.33
CA SER A 89 -5.77 3.83 7.49
C SER A 89 -6.54 3.20 6.31
N SER A 90 -7.49 3.94 5.74
CA SER A 90 -8.27 3.51 4.57
C SER A 90 -7.40 3.39 3.31
N SER A 91 -6.40 4.25 3.13
CA SER A 91 -5.44 4.10 2.02
C SER A 91 -4.61 2.81 2.14
N ALA A 92 -4.17 2.46 3.36
CA ALA A 92 -3.46 1.22 3.62
C ALA A 92 -4.34 -0.01 3.32
N VAL A 93 -5.60 0.03 3.77
CA VAL A 93 -6.57 -1.05 3.54
C VAL A 93 -6.96 -1.15 2.07
N GLN A 94 -7.08 -0.05 1.33
CA GLN A 94 -7.31 -0.07 -0.12
C GLN A 94 -6.20 -0.84 -0.84
N VAL A 95 -4.93 -0.51 -0.57
CA VAL A 95 -3.78 -1.22 -1.17
C VAL A 95 -3.77 -2.70 -0.79
N THR A 96 -4.19 -3.04 0.43
CA THR A 96 -4.08 -4.39 0.98
C THR A 96 -5.40 -5.19 1.02
N PHE A 97 -6.48 -4.68 0.41
CA PHE A 97 -7.83 -5.23 0.60
C PHE A 97 -7.97 -6.68 0.14
N GLY A 98 -7.27 -7.06 -0.94
CA GLY A 98 -7.23 -8.43 -1.43
C GLY A 98 -6.32 -9.38 -0.65
N LEU A 99 -5.48 -8.86 0.25
CA LEU A 99 -4.48 -9.64 0.97
C LEU A 99 -5.02 -10.15 2.31
N LYS A 100 -4.44 -11.27 2.77
CA LYS A 100 -4.73 -11.80 4.11
C LYS A 100 -4.00 -10.99 5.18
N ASN A 101 -2.73 -10.66 4.93
CA ASN A 101 -1.90 -9.88 5.85
C ASN A 101 -1.98 -8.38 5.51
N TYR A 102 -3.12 -7.75 5.83
CA TYR A 102 -3.40 -6.34 5.51
C TYR A 102 -2.85 -5.34 6.55
N GLN A 103 -2.38 -5.82 7.70
CA GLN A 103 -2.08 -4.96 8.85
C GLN A 103 -0.77 -4.17 8.73
N LEU A 104 0.11 -4.47 7.77
CA LEU A 104 1.46 -3.87 7.67
C LEU A 104 2.17 -3.85 9.03
N SER A 105 2.19 -5.00 9.71
CA SER A 105 2.51 -5.11 11.14
C SER A 105 3.92 -4.67 11.52
N TYR A 106 4.85 -4.59 10.57
CA TYR A 106 6.19 -4.01 10.76
C TYR A 106 6.12 -2.54 11.19
N PHE A 107 5.27 -1.75 10.53
CA PHE A 107 5.14 -0.32 10.79
C PHE A 107 4.15 -0.07 11.93
N LYS A 108 4.65 0.38 13.07
CA LYS A 108 3.83 0.77 14.22
C LYS A 108 3.48 2.25 14.24
N ASP A 109 4.32 3.08 13.62
CA ASP A 109 4.19 4.53 13.64
C ASP A 109 3.86 5.06 12.23
N ILE A 110 2.90 5.96 12.18
CA ILE A 110 2.51 6.70 10.98
C ILE A 110 2.57 8.19 11.32
N TYR A 111 3.41 8.92 10.59
CA TYR A 111 3.63 10.34 10.73
C TYR A 111 2.86 11.08 9.65
N ILE A 112 1.99 11.99 10.08
CA ILE A 112 1.16 12.81 9.23
C ILE A 112 1.66 14.25 9.39
N LEU A 113 2.11 14.84 8.29
CA LEU A 113 2.69 16.18 8.25
C LEU A 113 1.74 17.10 7.49
N ALA A 114 1.61 18.36 7.91
CA ALA A 114 0.62 19.26 7.31
C ALA A 114 0.83 19.49 5.80
N ASP A 115 2.08 19.69 5.38
CA ASP A 115 2.48 19.93 3.99
C ASP A 115 3.78 19.18 3.68
N ALA A 116 4.39 19.43 2.53
CA ALA A 116 5.70 18.94 2.19
C ALA A 116 6.77 19.44 3.17
N TYR A 117 7.84 18.67 3.32
CA TYR A 117 8.86 18.88 4.35
C TYR A 117 10.25 18.53 3.83
N HIS A 118 11.28 19.06 4.50
CA HIS A 118 12.66 18.68 4.28
C HIS A 118 13.11 17.73 5.41
N MET A 119 14.01 16.81 5.08
CA MET A 119 14.80 16.10 6.10
C MET A 119 16.06 16.90 6.39
N ASP A 120 16.55 16.85 7.64
CA ASP A 120 17.70 17.65 8.09
C ASP A 120 18.98 17.48 7.23
N SER A 121 19.10 16.35 6.52
CA SER A 121 20.24 16.02 5.67
C SER A 121 20.01 16.17 4.17
N ASP A 122 18.86 16.71 3.74
CA ASP A 122 18.47 16.75 2.32
C ASP A 122 17.89 18.10 1.90
N ASN A 123 18.28 18.56 0.71
CA ASN A 123 17.70 19.73 0.06
C ASN A 123 16.45 19.37 -0.75
N GLU A 124 16.13 18.09 -0.91
CA GLU A 124 14.92 17.64 -1.56
C GLU A 124 13.69 17.82 -0.66
N LEU A 125 12.56 18.13 -1.30
CA LEU A 125 11.28 18.35 -0.66
C LEU A 125 10.48 17.04 -0.74
N TYR A 126 10.13 16.50 0.42
CA TYR A 126 9.41 15.25 0.57
C TYR A 126 7.92 15.51 0.75
N ILE A 127 7.11 14.73 0.06
CA ILE A 127 5.64 14.68 0.25
C ILE A 127 5.18 13.38 0.91
N GLY A 128 6.08 12.41 1.02
CA GLY A 128 5.92 11.10 1.65
C GLY A 128 7.27 10.38 1.66
N HIS A 129 7.42 9.41 2.56
CA HIS A 129 8.47 8.38 2.48
C HIS A 129 8.17 7.23 3.45
N VAL A 130 8.84 6.09 3.25
CA VAL A 130 8.87 4.97 4.19
C VAL A 130 10.28 4.76 4.71
N ALA A 131 10.42 4.70 6.04
CA ALA A 131 11.67 4.44 6.73
C ALA A 131 11.49 3.35 7.79
N PRO A 132 12.57 2.75 8.33
CA PRO A 132 12.47 1.64 9.28
C PRO A 132 11.64 1.92 10.53
N ASP A 133 11.51 3.19 10.90
CA ASP A 133 10.78 3.70 12.06
C ASP A 133 9.32 4.06 11.77
N GLY A 134 8.92 4.29 10.51
CA GLY A 134 7.53 4.62 10.20
C GLY A 134 7.21 4.92 8.75
N ILE A 135 5.93 5.19 8.53
CA ILE A 135 5.38 5.68 7.25
C ILE A 135 5.09 7.17 7.42
N TYR A 136 5.54 7.99 6.48
CA TYR A 136 5.41 9.44 6.55
C TYR A 136 4.59 9.95 5.37
N LEU A 137 3.62 10.82 5.64
CA LEU A 137 2.68 11.33 4.65
C LEU A 137 2.43 12.82 4.82
N SER A 138 2.46 13.58 3.74
CA SER A 138 1.93 14.94 3.71
C SER A 138 0.41 14.91 3.57
N TRP A 139 -0.31 15.50 4.52
CA TRP A 139 -1.76 15.56 4.56
C TRP A 139 -2.34 16.35 3.39
N LYS A 140 -1.73 17.49 3.03
CA LYS A 140 -2.12 18.25 1.84
C LYS A 140 -2.04 17.40 0.56
N HIS A 141 -0.98 16.60 0.41
CA HIS A 141 -0.78 15.77 -0.77
C HIS A 141 -1.63 14.49 -0.73
N PHE A 142 -1.93 13.97 0.47
CA PHE A 142 -2.95 12.93 0.65
C PHE A 142 -4.30 13.42 0.10
N LEU A 143 -4.74 14.61 0.53
CA LEU A 143 -5.98 15.20 0.04
C LEU A 143 -5.93 15.44 -1.46
N TYR A 144 -4.79 15.91 -2.01
CA TYR A 144 -4.61 16.04 -3.45
C TYR A 144 -4.84 14.71 -4.19
N GLY A 145 -4.21 13.62 -3.73
CA GLY A 145 -4.30 12.31 -4.37
C GLY A 145 -5.69 11.70 -4.38
N TYR A 146 -6.54 12.08 -3.41
CA TYR A 146 -7.95 11.70 -3.39
C TYR A 146 -8.90 12.83 -3.84
N SER A 147 -8.36 13.96 -4.28
CA SER A 147 -9.13 15.06 -4.84
C SER A 147 -9.33 14.87 -6.34
N TYR A 148 -10.52 15.23 -6.83
CA TYR A 148 -10.86 15.25 -8.26
C TYR A 148 -10.80 13.91 -9.00
N LYS A 149 -11.98 13.30 -9.19
CA LYS A 149 -12.20 12.04 -9.93
C LYS A 149 -11.81 12.05 -11.42
N GLU A 150 -11.49 13.21 -12.00
CA GLU A 150 -11.34 13.38 -13.47
C GLU A 150 -9.91 13.69 -13.93
N LYS A 151 -8.97 13.97 -13.01
CA LYS A 151 -7.61 14.34 -13.42
C LYS A 151 -6.83 13.18 -14.04
N HIS A 152 -7.07 11.96 -13.54
CA HIS A 152 -6.37 10.73 -13.94
C HIS A 152 -4.86 10.95 -14.16
N ASP A 153 -4.23 11.77 -13.31
CA ASP A 153 -2.80 12.09 -13.41
C ASP A 153 -1.91 10.97 -12.84
N ASN A 154 -2.55 9.94 -12.25
CA ASN A 154 -1.93 8.79 -11.60
C ASN A 154 -0.93 9.23 -10.51
N ILE A 155 -1.36 10.19 -9.68
CA ILE A 155 -0.61 10.71 -8.53
C ILE A 155 -1.44 10.53 -7.26
N ASN A 156 -1.03 9.60 -6.41
CA ASN A 156 -1.62 9.41 -5.09
C ASN A 156 -0.54 9.00 -4.07
N VAL A 157 -0.04 9.98 -3.32
CA VAL A 157 1.05 9.77 -2.36
C VAL A 157 0.71 8.75 -1.29
N ALA A 158 -0.56 8.66 -0.87
CA ALA A 158 -0.98 7.70 0.13
C ALA A 158 -0.85 6.27 -0.41
N VAL A 159 -1.38 6.03 -1.62
CA VAL A 159 -1.24 4.74 -2.30
C VAL A 159 0.23 4.41 -2.56
N HIS A 160 1.02 5.40 -2.97
CA HIS A 160 2.46 5.27 -3.23
C HIS A 160 3.24 4.77 -1.99
N GLU A 161 3.13 5.48 -0.86
CA GLU A 161 3.86 5.09 0.35
C GLU A 161 3.33 3.77 0.94
N MET A 162 2.03 3.50 0.83
CA MET A 162 1.46 2.22 1.27
C MET A 162 1.95 1.05 0.41
N ALA A 163 2.23 1.29 -0.88
CA ALA A 163 2.86 0.29 -1.75
C ALA A 163 4.30 0.00 -1.32
N HIS A 164 5.09 1.02 -0.99
CA HIS A 164 6.44 0.85 -0.41
C HIS A 164 6.40 0.11 0.93
N ALA A 165 5.49 0.50 1.82
CA ALA A 165 5.32 -0.14 3.12
C ALA A 165 4.90 -1.62 2.97
N LEU A 166 4.01 -1.94 2.03
CA LEU A 166 3.62 -3.32 1.75
C LEU A 166 4.81 -4.16 1.29
N LEU A 167 5.62 -3.63 0.38
CA LEU A 167 6.83 -4.31 -0.08
C LEU A 167 7.82 -4.52 1.08
N HIS A 168 8.07 -3.47 1.86
CA HIS A 168 9.00 -3.54 2.98
C HIS A 168 8.56 -4.56 4.03
N ASN A 169 7.27 -4.56 4.39
CA ASN A 169 6.68 -5.48 5.35
C ASN A 169 6.84 -6.95 4.93
N ASN A 170 6.83 -7.26 3.63
CA ASN A 170 6.89 -8.64 3.16
C ASN A 170 8.32 -9.17 2.95
N PHE A 171 9.30 -8.30 2.71
CA PHE A 171 10.67 -8.72 2.40
C PHE A 171 11.69 -8.46 3.51
N PHE A 172 11.47 -7.49 4.40
CA PHE A 172 12.43 -7.13 5.45
C PHE A 172 11.95 -7.42 6.88
N ALA A 173 10.65 -7.64 7.09
CA ALA A 173 10.13 -7.99 8.40
C ALA A 173 10.30 -9.50 8.70
N GLN A 174 10.71 -9.82 9.93
CA GLN A 174 10.83 -11.22 10.38
C GLN A 174 9.46 -11.90 10.63
N TYR A 175 8.39 -11.12 10.79
CA TYR A 175 7.04 -11.61 11.10
C TYR A 175 6.02 -11.16 10.05
N GLY A 176 5.08 -12.04 9.69
CA GLY A 176 3.91 -11.67 8.87
C GLY A 176 4.12 -11.62 7.36
N ALA A 177 5.23 -12.18 6.83
CA ALA A 177 5.43 -12.31 5.40
C ALA A 177 4.33 -13.17 4.75
N ASP A 178 3.64 -12.61 3.77
CA ASP A 178 2.65 -13.32 2.97
C ASP A 178 3.37 -14.04 1.82
N LEU A 179 3.49 -15.37 1.93
CA LEU A 179 4.15 -16.18 0.92
C LEU A 179 3.50 -16.04 -0.46
N HIS A 180 2.17 -15.89 -0.51
CA HIS A 180 1.46 -15.73 -1.77
C HIS A 180 1.81 -14.39 -2.42
N PHE A 181 1.81 -13.30 -1.63
CA PHE A 181 2.26 -11.99 -2.09
C PHE A 181 3.71 -12.06 -2.62
N ARG A 182 4.64 -12.65 -1.86
CA ARG A 182 6.05 -12.73 -2.25
C ARG A 182 6.25 -13.49 -3.57
N LEU A 183 5.61 -14.64 -3.73
CA LEU A 183 5.70 -15.42 -4.96
C LEU A 183 5.11 -14.67 -6.17
N ASN A 184 3.99 -13.98 -6.00
CA ASN A 184 3.42 -13.17 -7.07
C ASN A 184 4.27 -11.93 -7.36
N TYR A 185 4.86 -11.31 -6.35
CA TYR A 185 5.76 -10.15 -6.51
C TYR A 185 7.06 -10.54 -7.22
N GLU A 186 7.64 -11.70 -6.91
CA GLU A 186 8.81 -12.23 -7.63
C GLU A 186 8.48 -12.47 -9.12
N LYS A 187 7.30 -13.01 -9.41
CA LYS A 187 6.80 -13.14 -10.80
C LYS A 187 6.62 -11.78 -11.45
N PHE A 188 5.99 -10.81 -10.77
CA PHE A 188 5.85 -9.43 -11.23
C PHE A 188 7.22 -8.82 -11.55
N SER A 189 8.18 -8.90 -10.64
CA SER A 189 9.52 -8.33 -10.83
C SER A 189 10.25 -8.97 -12.00
N THR A 190 10.05 -10.27 -12.22
CA THR A 190 10.67 -11.00 -13.34
C THR A 190 9.99 -10.64 -14.68
N SER A 191 8.66 -10.62 -14.73
CA SER A 191 7.91 -10.37 -15.97
C SER A 191 7.95 -8.90 -16.40
N THR A 192 7.98 -7.97 -15.45
CA THR A 192 8.00 -6.52 -15.74
C THR A 192 9.40 -5.98 -16.00
N GLY A 193 10.45 -6.76 -15.77
CA GLY A 193 11.83 -6.38 -16.12
C GLY A 193 11.98 -6.07 -17.63
N GLN A 194 11.28 -6.80 -18.49
CA GLN A 194 11.27 -6.52 -19.93
C GLN A 194 10.50 -5.23 -20.25
N ILE A 195 9.39 -4.96 -19.55
CA ILE A 195 8.62 -3.71 -19.69
C ILE A 195 9.52 -2.52 -19.34
N LEU A 196 10.29 -2.61 -18.26
CA LEU A 196 11.25 -1.58 -17.86
C LEU A 196 12.31 -1.33 -18.94
N ALA A 197 12.90 -2.39 -19.50
CA ALA A 197 13.88 -2.30 -20.58
C ALA A 197 13.29 -1.69 -21.87
N ASP A 198 12.07 -2.09 -22.23
CA ASP A 198 11.35 -1.59 -23.40
C ASP A 198 11.00 -0.11 -23.29
N VAL A 199 10.61 0.37 -22.11
CA VAL A 199 10.32 1.79 -21.91
C VAL A 199 11.60 2.63 -22.00
N ILE A 200 12.71 2.16 -21.40
CA ILE A 200 14.00 2.87 -21.46
C ILE A 200 14.45 3.03 -22.92
N THR A 201 14.23 2.01 -23.75
CA THR A 201 14.63 2.03 -25.17
C THR A 201 13.66 2.85 -26.04
N LYS A 202 12.35 2.71 -25.85
CA LYS A 202 11.32 3.36 -26.68
C LYS A 202 10.94 4.76 -26.20
N LYS A 203 11.39 5.18 -25.01
CA LYS A 203 11.12 6.48 -24.34
C LYS A 203 9.62 6.85 -24.25
N ARG A 204 8.74 5.85 -24.23
CA ARG A 204 7.30 6.05 -24.13
C ARG A 204 6.72 5.03 -23.16
N SER A 205 5.96 5.53 -22.18
CA SER A 205 5.19 4.70 -21.26
C SER A 205 3.93 5.45 -20.83
N TYR A 206 2.94 4.69 -20.37
CA TYR A 206 1.77 5.22 -19.71
C TYR A 206 2.11 5.70 -18.29
N LEU A 207 3.07 5.06 -17.61
CA LEU A 207 3.54 5.50 -16.31
C LEU A 207 4.40 6.77 -16.44
N ARG A 208 4.36 7.60 -15.40
CA ARG A 208 5.21 8.79 -15.26
C ARG A 208 6.69 8.39 -15.28
N SER A 209 7.56 9.29 -15.77
CA SER A 209 9.01 9.03 -15.87
C SER A 209 9.64 8.63 -14.54
N TYR A 210 9.10 9.14 -13.43
CA TYR A 210 9.54 8.82 -12.07
C TYR A 210 9.50 7.32 -11.74
N ALA A 211 8.58 6.56 -12.35
CA ALA A 211 8.50 5.11 -12.22
C ALA A 211 9.79 4.39 -12.64
N PHE A 212 10.61 5.01 -13.49
CA PHE A 212 11.81 4.38 -14.06
C PHE A 212 13.09 4.76 -13.31
N SER A 213 12.97 5.38 -12.14
CA SER A 213 14.11 5.73 -11.28
C SER A 213 14.77 4.47 -10.68
N ASN A 214 13.96 3.54 -10.17
CA ASN A 214 14.38 2.22 -9.69
C ASN A 214 13.15 1.27 -9.59
N MET A 215 13.37 0.00 -9.23
CA MET A 215 12.28 -0.99 -9.15
C MET A 215 11.26 -0.72 -8.03
N HIS A 216 11.66 -0.07 -6.93
CA HIS A 216 10.71 0.28 -5.87
C HIS A 216 9.78 1.39 -6.34
N GLU A 217 10.29 2.42 -7.02
CA GLU A 217 9.46 3.47 -7.64
C GLU A 217 8.59 2.92 -8.76
N PHE A 218 9.12 1.99 -9.56
CA PHE A 218 8.33 1.31 -10.59
C PHE A 218 7.13 0.61 -9.97
N TRP A 219 7.33 -0.11 -8.86
CA TRP A 219 6.26 -0.74 -8.11
C TRP A 219 5.24 0.28 -7.60
N ALA A 220 5.67 1.30 -6.86
CA ALA A 220 4.76 2.25 -6.23
C ALA A 220 3.95 3.06 -7.27
N VAL A 221 4.58 3.56 -8.34
CA VAL A 221 3.89 4.29 -9.41
C VAL A 221 2.96 3.39 -10.23
N SER A 222 3.30 2.10 -10.39
CA SER A 222 2.39 1.13 -10.99
C SER A 222 1.13 0.93 -10.15
N VAL A 223 1.28 0.84 -8.82
CA VAL A 223 0.16 0.70 -7.88
C VAL A 223 -0.69 1.98 -7.83
N GLU A 224 -0.09 3.17 -7.92
CA GLU A 224 -0.84 4.42 -8.11
C GLU A 224 -1.74 4.35 -9.36
N ALA A 225 -1.17 4.06 -10.53
CA ALA A 225 -1.93 3.97 -11.78
C ALA A 225 -3.02 2.89 -11.73
N PHE A 226 -2.77 1.79 -11.01
CA PHE A 226 -3.71 0.69 -10.84
C PHE A 226 -4.98 1.08 -10.10
N PHE A 227 -4.86 1.93 -9.07
CA PHE A 227 -6.02 2.39 -8.30
C PHE A 227 -6.61 3.70 -8.85
N GLU A 228 -5.81 4.60 -9.40
CA GLU A 228 -6.25 5.92 -9.90
C GLU A 228 -6.91 5.85 -11.29
N ASN A 229 -6.38 5.01 -12.20
CA ASN A 229 -6.95 4.81 -13.53
C ASN A 229 -6.76 3.36 -14.01
N PRO A 230 -7.46 2.38 -13.38
CA PRO A 230 -7.34 0.97 -13.74
C PRO A 230 -7.63 0.71 -15.22
N LYS A 231 -8.61 1.41 -15.79
CA LYS A 231 -8.97 1.28 -17.21
C LYS A 231 -7.82 1.75 -18.12
N GLY A 232 -7.28 2.94 -17.87
CA GLY A 232 -6.15 3.47 -18.64
C GLY A 232 -4.90 2.59 -18.53
N LEU A 233 -4.61 2.05 -17.34
CA LEU A 233 -3.50 1.13 -17.15
C LEU A 233 -3.73 -0.19 -17.94
N LYS A 234 -4.94 -0.75 -17.89
CA LYS A 234 -5.29 -1.98 -18.61
C LYS A 234 -5.20 -1.81 -20.13
N GLU A 235 -5.62 -0.66 -20.66
CA GLU A 235 -5.59 -0.37 -22.10
C GLU A 235 -4.15 -0.17 -22.61
N ASN A 236 -3.29 0.51 -21.84
CA ASN A 236 -1.96 0.90 -22.30
C ASN A 236 -0.83 -0.05 -21.87
N MET A 237 -1.01 -0.78 -20.76
CA MET A 237 -0.02 -1.70 -20.20
C MET A 237 -0.72 -2.94 -19.60
N PRO A 238 -1.43 -3.76 -20.42
CA PRO A 238 -2.26 -4.87 -19.94
C PRO A 238 -1.47 -5.93 -19.15
N GLU A 239 -0.25 -6.26 -19.57
CA GLU A 239 0.59 -7.23 -18.87
C GLU A 239 0.97 -6.76 -17.45
N LEU A 240 1.20 -5.45 -17.30
CA LEU A 240 1.45 -4.83 -15.99
C LEU A 240 0.19 -4.85 -15.13
N TYR A 241 -0.96 -4.50 -15.71
CA TYR A 241 -2.26 -4.56 -15.03
C TYR A 241 -2.55 -5.95 -14.47
N ASP A 242 -2.41 -6.99 -15.30
CA ASP A 242 -2.67 -8.38 -14.90
C ASP A 242 -1.69 -8.86 -13.83
N ALA A 243 -0.43 -8.43 -13.90
CA ALA A 243 0.56 -8.75 -12.87
C ALA A 243 0.20 -8.11 -11.52
N LEU A 244 -0.23 -6.83 -11.51
CA LEU A 244 -0.69 -6.14 -10.30
C LEU A 244 -1.94 -6.80 -9.72
N CYS A 245 -2.89 -7.20 -10.56
CA CYS A 245 -4.08 -7.93 -10.12
C CYS A 245 -3.71 -9.18 -9.30
N ARG A 246 -2.75 -9.97 -9.80
CA ARG A 246 -2.28 -11.20 -9.13
C ARG A 246 -1.51 -10.90 -7.84
N VAL A 247 -0.66 -9.87 -7.83
CA VAL A 247 0.12 -9.50 -6.64
C VAL A 247 -0.78 -9.01 -5.52
N LEU A 248 -1.72 -8.10 -5.82
CA LEU A 248 -2.58 -7.47 -4.83
C LEU A 248 -3.86 -8.29 -4.54
N ASN A 249 -4.13 -9.32 -5.34
CA ASN A 249 -5.37 -10.10 -5.33
C ASN A 249 -6.62 -9.22 -5.50
N GLN A 250 -6.53 -8.25 -6.41
CA GLN A 250 -7.55 -7.24 -6.63
C GLN A 250 -7.76 -6.97 -8.13
N ASP A 251 -8.95 -6.52 -8.52
CA ASP A 251 -9.24 -5.93 -9.82
C ASP A 251 -10.09 -4.66 -9.61
N PRO A 252 -9.45 -3.47 -9.48
CA PRO A 252 -10.15 -2.21 -9.23
C PRO A 252 -11.11 -1.80 -10.36
N GLY A 253 -10.98 -2.40 -11.55
CA GLY A 253 -11.90 -2.21 -12.67
C GLY A 253 -13.25 -2.92 -12.49
N THR A 254 -13.38 -3.82 -11.50
CA THR A 254 -14.64 -4.49 -11.16
C THR A 254 -15.33 -3.84 -9.97
N SER A 255 -16.61 -4.14 -9.74
CA SER A 255 -17.32 -3.70 -8.53
C SER A 255 -16.89 -4.49 -7.29
N ALA A 256 -16.59 -5.79 -7.44
CA ALA A 256 -16.16 -6.64 -6.33
C ALA A 256 -14.76 -6.28 -5.81
N LYS A 257 -13.93 -5.64 -6.63
CA LYS A 257 -12.52 -5.27 -6.39
C LYS A 257 -11.56 -6.41 -6.06
N LEU A 258 -12.05 -7.61 -5.72
CA LEU A 258 -11.28 -8.79 -5.38
C LEU A 258 -11.30 -9.78 -6.54
N LEU A 259 -10.17 -10.45 -6.78
CA LEU A 259 -10.17 -11.61 -7.67
C LEU A 259 -10.95 -12.75 -6.99
N ALA A 260 -11.75 -13.46 -7.78
CA ALA A 260 -12.34 -14.71 -7.30
C ALA A 260 -11.20 -15.63 -6.86
N GLN A 261 -11.28 -16.18 -5.64
CA GLN A 261 -10.29 -17.18 -5.24
C GLN A 261 -10.35 -18.30 -6.28
N GLU A 262 -9.21 -18.59 -6.92
CA GLU A 262 -9.08 -19.81 -7.70
C GLU A 262 -9.48 -20.94 -6.75
N VAL A 263 -10.62 -21.57 -7.04
CA VAL A 263 -11.00 -22.83 -6.42
C VAL A 263 -9.84 -23.74 -6.74
N LYS A 264 -8.97 -24.01 -5.76
CA LYS A 264 -7.89 -24.96 -5.91
C LYS A 264 -8.55 -26.26 -6.35
N ALA A 265 -8.35 -26.63 -7.61
CA ALA A 265 -8.55 -28.00 -8.03
C ALA A 265 -7.69 -28.86 -7.09
N ALA A 266 -8.36 -29.79 -6.42
CA ALA A 266 -7.78 -30.73 -5.48
C ALA A 266 -6.63 -31.54 -6.10
#